data_AF-A0A7N2R1G4-F1
#
_entry.id   AF-A0A7N2R1G4-F1
#
_cell.length_a   1.000
_cell.length_b   1.000
_cell.length_c   1.000
_cell.angle_alpha   90.00
_cell.angle_beta   90.00
_cell.angle_gamma   90.00
#
_symmetry.space_group_name_H-M   'P 1'
#
loop_
_entity.id
_entity.type
_entity.pdbx_description
1 polymer ?
#
loop_
_entity_poly.entity_id
_entity_poly.type
_entity_poly.pdbx_seq_one_letter_code
_entity_poly.pdbx_strand_id
1 'polypeptide(L)'
;MTLAEKIAQLGNNADGVARLGLPKYEWWSEALHGLSNVGPGTVFDNLVPHATSFPTVILTAASFNEKRWREIGHVDVSYRKYSVHNAI
;
A
#
# COMPACT_ATOMS: atom_id res chain seq x y z
N MET A 1 14.65 4.97 21.03
CA MET A 1 15.21 5.68 19.86
C MET A 1 15.85 6.98 20.30
N THR A 2 16.98 7.36 19.71
CA THR A 2 17.56 8.70 19.81
C THR A 2 16.65 9.72 19.11
N LEU A 3 16.87 11.03 19.31
CA LEU A 3 16.10 12.06 18.62
C LEU A 3 16.30 11.98 17.09
N ALA A 4 17.53 11.77 16.63
CA ALA A 4 17.83 11.61 15.20
C ALA A 4 17.14 10.39 14.59
N GLU A 5 17.16 9.25 15.30
CA GLU A 5 16.45 8.03 14.87
C GLU A 5 14.94 8.29 14.73
N LYS A 6 14.33 9.12 15.61
CA LYS A 6 12.90 9.49 15.53
C LYS A 6 12.60 10.38 14.34
N ILE A 7 13.43 11.40 14.11
CA ILE A 7 13.26 12.32 12.97
C ILE A 7 13.31 11.54 11.65
N ALA A 8 14.20 10.55 11.56
CA ALA A 8 14.32 9.68 10.38
C ALA A 8 13.08 8.79 10.09
N GLN A 9 12.11 8.70 11.01
CA GLN A 9 10.86 7.94 10.78
C GLN A 9 9.66 8.83 10.41
N LEU A 10 9.84 10.15 10.29
CA LEU A 10 8.72 11.07 10.02
C LEU A 10 8.33 11.14 8.54
N GLY A 11 9.22 10.69 7.64
CA GLY A 11 8.95 10.60 6.20
C GLY A 11 8.29 9.29 5.82
N ASN A 12 7.75 9.24 4.60
CA ASN A 12 7.20 8.03 4.00
C ASN A 12 8.25 6.94 3.81
N ASN A 13 9.45 7.33 3.37
CA ASN A 13 10.61 6.46 3.28
C ASN A 13 11.34 6.38 4.63
N ALA A 14 10.75 5.68 5.60
CA ALA A 14 11.29 5.58 6.94
C ALA A 14 12.50 4.61 6.98
N ASP A 15 13.65 5.10 7.44
CA ASP A 15 14.92 4.36 7.37
C ASP A 15 15.04 3.20 8.38
N GLY A 16 14.05 3.01 9.25
CA GLY A 16 14.10 2.03 10.33
C GLY A 16 15.19 2.38 11.36
N VAL A 17 15.44 1.43 12.27
CA VAL A 17 16.46 1.55 13.32
C VAL A 17 17.06 0.16 13.59
N ALA A 18 18.15 -0.16 12.90
CA ALA A 18 18.78 -1.49 12.94
C ALA A 18 19.15 -1.96 14.36
N ARG A 19 19.65 -1.07 15.22
CA ARG A 19 20.01 -1.38 16.63
C ARG A 19 18.79 -1.85 17.46
N LEU A 20 17.59 -1.46 17.05
CA LEU A 20 16.33 -1.85 17.69
C LEU A 20 15.61 -2.98 16.94
N GLY A 21 16.20 -3.51 15.87
CA GLY A 21 15.55 -4.50 15.00
C GLY A 21 14.37 -3.92 14.22
N LEU A 22 14.27 -2.59 14.08
CA LEU A 22 13.20 -1.95 13.33
C LEU A 22 13.61 -1.87 11.84
N PRO A 23 12.91 -2.56 10.92
CA PRO A 23 13.22 -2.50 9.50
C PRO A 23 12.86 -1.14 8.90
N LYS A 24 13.40 -0.88 7.71
CA LYS A 24 12.89 0.20 6.85
C LYS A 24 11.42 -0.04 6.55
N TYR A 25 10.67 1.05 6.40
CA TYR A 25 9.25 0.95 6.08
C TYR A 25 8.82 2.09 5.18
N GLU A 26 8.25 1.74 4.03
CA GLU A 26 7.63 2.68 3.13
C GLU A 26 6.11 2.65 3.30
N TRP A 27 5.55 3.70 3.90
CA TRP A 27 4.12 3.72 4.23
C TRP A 27 3.25 4.39 3.18
N TRP A 28 3.83 5.09 2.20
CA TRP A 28 3.06 5.64 1.10
C TRP A 28 2.82 4.57 0.04
N SER A 29 1.58 4.08 0.00
CA SER A 29 1.04 3.22 -1.06
C SER A 29 -0.32 3.76 -1.49
N GLU A 30 -0.71 3.52 -2.74
CA GLU A 30 -1.96 4.00 -3.31
C GLU A 30 -2.88 2.84 -3.71
N ALA A 31 -4.16 2.92 -3.36
CA ALA A 31 -5.15 1.88 -3.64
C ALA A 31 -6.59 2.41 -3.77
N LEU A 32 -6.79 3.63 -4.31
CA LEU A 32 -8.09 4.30 -4.32
C LEU A 32 -9.21 3.51 -5.03
N HIS A 33 -8.86 2.79 -6.10
CA HIS A 33 -9.79 1.97 -6.88
C HIS A 33 -9.08 0.76 -7.50
N GLY A 34 -8.27 0.09 -6.68
CA GLY A 34 -7.27 -0.88 -7.13
C GLY A 34 -5.87 -0.45 -6.73
N LEU A 35 -5.03 -1.44 -6.45
CA LEU A 35 -3.62 -1.24 -6.10
C LEU A 35 -2.87 -0.52 -7.22
N SER A 36 -2.07 0.48 -6.85
CA SER A 36 -1.31 1.32 -7.77
C SER A 36 0.19 1.19 -7.52
N ASN A 37 0.96 1.26 -8.62
CA ASN A 37 2.42 1.37 -8.60
C ASN A 37 2.88 2.85 -8.58
N VAL A 38 1.97 3.77 -8.21
CA VAL A 38 2.29 5.18 -7.97
C VAL A 38 2.72 5.33 -6.52
N GLY A 39 3.89 5.93 -6.33
CA GLY A 39 4.57 5.98 -5.04
C GLY A 39 5.51 4.79 -4.83
N PRO A 40 6.34 4.84 -3.77
CA PRO A 40 7.39 3.85 -3.53
C PRO A 40 6.94 2.58 -2.80
N GLY A 41 5.77 2.55 -2.14
CA GLY A 41 5.37 1.45 -1.26
C GLY A 41 4.72 0.23 -1.94
N THR A 42 4.65 0.21 -3.27
CA THR A 42 4.10 -0.92 -4.04
C THR A 42 4.88 -1.01 -5.35
N VAL A 43 5.24 -2.23 -5.75
CA VAL A 43 6.00 -2.49 -6.98
C VAL A 43 5.34 -3.65 -7.74
N PHE A 44 5.15 -3.46 -9.04
CA PHE A 44 4.76 -4.54 -9.96
C PHE A 44 6.00 -5.11 -10.64
N ASP A 45 6.14 -6.42 -10.61
CA ASP A 45 7.28 -7.16 -11.14
C ASP A 45 6.81 -8.28 -12.09
N ASN A 46 7.71 -9.17 -12.51
CA ASN A 46 7.34 -10.27 -13.41
C ASN A 46 6.42 -11.32 -12.74
N LEU A 47 6.38 -11.39 -11.41
CA LEU A 47 5.50 -12.31 -10.66
C LEU A 47 4.10 -11.70 -10.50
N VAL A 48 4.03 -10.40 -10.21
CA VAL A 48 2.79 -9.62 -10.07
C VAL A 48 2.86 -8.40 -10.99
N PRO A 49 2.58 -8.56 -12.30
CA PRO A 49 2.79 -7.49 -13.28
C PRO A 49 1.70 -6.41 -13.25
N HIS A 50 0.51 -6.74 -12.73
CA HIS A 50 -0.66 -5.86 -12.76
C HIS A 50 -1.57 -6.09 -11.56
N ALA A 51 -2.46 -5.12 -11.32
CA ALA A 51 -3.56 -5.22 -10.37
C ALA A 51 -4.90 -4.92 -11.06
N THR A 52 -6.01 -5.30 -10.41
CA THR A 52 -7.35 -4.99 -10.93
C THR A 52 -7.62 -3.49 -10.80
N SER A 53 -8.11 -2.86 -11.88
CA SER A 53 -8.60 -1.48 -11.85
C SER A 53 -10.13 -1.48 -11.75
N PHE A 54 -10.65 -1.06 -10.61
CA PHE A 54 -12.08 -0.96 -10.36
C PHE A 54 -12.65 0.37 -10.90
N PRO A 55 -13.98 0.49 -11.03
CA PRO A 55 -14.61 1.79 -11.28
C PRO A 55 -14.16 2.82 -10.24
N THR A 56 -13.91 4.05 -10.68
CA THR A 56 -13.56 5.15 -9.76
C THR A 56 -14.66 5.32 -8.70
N VAL A 57 -14.28 5.89 -7.56
CA VAL A 57 -15.13 5.99 -6.36
C VAL A 57 -16.52 6.55 -6.68
N ILE A 58 -16.62 7.54 -7.56
CA ILE A 58 -17.90 8.14 -7.96
C ILE A 58 -18.84 7.14 -8.65
N LEU A 59 -18.30 6.26 -9.51
CA LEU A 59 -19.10 5.25 -10.20
C LEU A 59 -19.42 4.06 -9.29
N THR A 60 -18.48 3.67 -8.43
CA THR A 60 -18.73 2.63 -7.41
C THR A 60 -19.81 3.10 -6.42
N ALA A 61 -19.84 4.38 -6.05
CA ALA A 61 -20.89 4.98 -5.21
C ALA A 61 -22.28 4.91 -5.85
N ALA A 62 -22.38 5.15 -7.15
CA ALA A 62 -23.64 5.11 -7.88
C ALA A 62 -24.31 3.73 -7.90
N SER A 63 -23.61 2.67 -7.47
CA SER A 63 -24.22 1.35 -7.28
C SER A 63 -25.14 1.25 -6.06
N PHE A 64 -25.02 2.17 -5.09
CA PHE A 64 -25.73 2.14 -3.80
C PHE A 64 -25.65 0.78 -3.08
N ASN A 65 -24.57 0.02 -3.30
CA ASN A 65 -24.43 -1.35 -2.83
C ASN A 65 -23.25 -1.50 -1.85
N GLU A 66 -23.53 -1.41 -0.56
CA GLU A 66 -22.52 -1.52 0.49
C GLU A 66 -21.69 -2.82 0.41
N LYS A 67 -22.34 -3.95 0.12
CA LYS A 67 -21.64 -5.24 -0.01
C LYS A 67 -20.58 -5.17 -1.10
N ARG A 68 -20.88 -4.51 -2.22
CA ARG A 68 -19.95 -4.34 -3.33
C ARG A 68 -18.73 -3.51 -2.94
N TRP A 69 -18.92 -2.45 -2.16
CA TRP A 69 -17.82 -1.65 -1.62
C TRP A 69 -16.88 -2.45 -0.73
N ARG A 70 -17.45 -3.24 0.19
CA ARG A 70 -16.66 -4.09 1.08
C ARG A 70 -15.86 -5.15 0.30
N GLU A 71 -16.50 -5.78 -0.69
CA GLU A 71 -15.85 -6.77 -1.55
C GLU A 71 -14.65 -6.19 -2.31
N ILE A 72 -14.78 -4.98 -2.87
CA ILE A 72 -13.66 -4.30 -3.55
C ILE A 72 -12.50 -4.07 -2.57
N GLY A 73 -12.79 -3.52 -1.38
CA GLY A 73 -11.77 -3.31 -0.35
C GLY A 73 -11.08 -4.59 0.12
N HIS A 74 -11.82 -5.70 0.23
CA HIS A 74 -11.24 -7.01 0.58
C HIS A 74 -10.26 -7.53 -0.47
N VAL A 75 -10.56 -7.34 -1.76
CA VAL A 75 -9.66 -7.75 -2.85
C VAL A 75 -8.36 -6.93 -2.79
N ASP A 76 -8.45 -5.60 -2.65
CA ASP A 76 -7.28 -4.72 -2.62
C ASP A 76 -6.35 -5.02 -1.43
N VAL A 77 -6.90 -5.20 -0.23
CA VAL A 77 -6.13 -5.58 0.97
C VAL A 77 -5.43 -6.93 0.79
N SER A 78 -6.11 -7.90 0.15
CA SER A 78 -5.56 -9.23 -0.08
C SER A 78 -4.38 -9.19 -1.04
N TYR A 79 -4.45 -8.40 -2.12
CA TYR A 79 -3.36 -8.23 -3.07
C TYR A 79 -2.16 -7.48 -2.49
N ARG A 80 -2.39 -6.49 -1.60
CA ARG A 80 -1.31 -5.76 -0.94
C ARG A 80 -0.33 -6.70 -0.24
N LYS A 81 -0.83 -7.75 0.43
CA LYS A 81 0.01 -8.73 1.14
C LYS A 81 1.04 -9.43 0.22
N TYR A 82 0.74 -9.60 -1.06
CA TYR A 82 1.63 -10.26 -2.02
C TYR A 82 2.60 -9.30 -2.69
N SER A 83 2.21 -8.05 -2.94
CA SER A 83 3.05 -7.07 -3.65
C SER A 83 4.02 -6.31 -2.74
N VAL A 84 3.69 -6.07 -1.46
CA VAL A 84 4.54 -5.27 -0.55
C VAL A 84 5.66 -6.06 0.12
N HIS A 85 5.57 -7.38 0.21
CA HIS A 85 6.59 -8.20 0.87
C HIS A 85 7.92 -8.31 0.10
N ASN A 86 7.98 -7.80 -1.14
CA ASN A 86 9.19 -7.82 -1.97
C ASN A 86 9.84 -6.43 -2.15
N ALA A 87 9.35 -5.39 -1.49
CA ALA A 87 9.83 -4.01 -1.67
C ALA A 87 10.91 -3.56 -0.67
N ILE A 88 11.46 -4.45 0.16
CA ILE A 88 12.50 -4.16 1.15
C ILE A 88 13.49 -5.31 1.30
#